data_AF-A0A4Y2QC28-F1
#
_entry.id   AF-A0A4Y2QC28-F1
#
_cell.length_a   1.000
_cell.length_b   1.000
_cell.length_c   1.000
_cell.angle_alpha   90.00
_cell.angle_beta   90.00
_cell.angle_gamma   90.00
#
_symmetry.space_group_name_H-M   'P 1'
#
loop_
_entity.id
_entity.type
_entity.pdbx_description
1 polymer ?
#
loop_
_entity_poly.entity_id
_entity_poly.type
_entity_poly.pdbx_seq_one_letter_code
_entity_poly.pdbx_strand_id
1 'polypeptide(L)'
;MLTMLLGQQAGYTKYPCFLCFWDSRAGDLQWTETDWSLRGALTPGEKNVINTTFVPPEKVLLLTLHIKLGLMKQFIKSLPKFGECFRYLSSKFPKLSEAKLKEGVFTGPDI
;
A
#
# COMPACT_ATOMS: atom_id res chain seq x y z
N MET A 1 -10.58 -3.59 -3.64
CA MET A 1 -11.71 -4.03 -2.79
C MET A 1 -12.03 -2.98 -1.74
N LEU A 2 -11.06 -2.53 -0.92
CA LEU A 2 -11.34 -1.56 0.15
C LEU A 2 -11.92 -0.23 -0.33
N THR A 3 -11.37 0.35 -1.40
CA THR A 3 -11.89 1.59 -2.00
C THR A 3 -13.35 1.48 -2.42
N MET A 4 -13.77 0.31 -2.93
CA MET A 4 -15.17 0.05 -3.30
C MET A 4 -16.08 0.01 -2.06
N LEU A 5 -15.67 -0.66 -0.99
CA LEU A 5 -16.45 -0.75 0.26
C LEU A 5 -16.61 0.61 0.95
N LEU A 6 -15.61 1.47 0.79
CA LEU A 6 -15.58 2.81 1.37
C LEU A 6 -16.10 3.90 0.42
N GLY A 7 -16.62 3.53 -0.75
CA GLY A 7 -17.15 4.48 -1.73
C GLY A 7 -16.10 5.44 -2.31
N GLN A 8 -14.82 5.11 -2.21
CA GLN A 8 -13.71 5.90 -2.74
C GLN A 8 -13.41 5.57 -4.20
N GLN A 9 -12.98 6.58 -4.94
CA GLN A 9 -12.50 6.44 -6.31
C GLN A 9 -11.25 5.54 -6.34
N ALA A 10 -11.26 4.55 -7.24
CA ALA A 10 -10.12 3.67 -7.47
C ALA A 10 -9.10 4.31 -8.43
N GLY A 11 -7.88 3.77 -8.43
CA GLY A 11 -6.79 4.21 -9.32
C GLY A 11 -5.88 5.27 -8.68
N TYR A 12 -5.22 6.07 -9.51
CA TYR A 12 -4.23 7.07 -9.06
C TYR A 12 -4.92 8.37 -8.64
N THR A 13 -5.44 8.38 -7.42
CA THR A 13 -6.20 9.50 -6.84
C THR A 13 -5.34 10.36 -5.92
N LYS A 14 -5.75 11.61 -5.70
CA LYS A 14 -4.99 12.59 -4.90
C LYS A 14 -4.91 12.22 -3.41
N TYR A 15 -6.01 11.73 -2.86
CA TYR A 15 -6.17 11.36 -1.44
C TYR A 15 -6.63 9.89 -1.36
N PRO A 16 -5.72 8.93 -1.59
CA PRO A 16 -6.08 7.51 -1.64
C PRO A 16 -6.33 6.91 -0.25
N CYS A 17 -5.83 7.55 0.82
CA CYS A 17 -5.99 7.07 2.18
C CYS A 17 -7.39 7.38 2.73
N PHE A 18 -8.01 6.39 3.38
CA PHE A 18 -9.29 6.54 4.07
C PHE A 18 -9.15 7.00 5.52
N LEU A 19 -7.93 6.97 6.10
CA LEU A 19 -7.64 7.37 7.48
C LEU A 19 -7.15 8.82 7.59
N CYS A 20 -6.46 9.33 6.58
CA CYS A 20 -5.89 10.67 6.59
C CYS A 20 -5.94 11.34 5.21
N PHE A 21 -5.62 12.63 5.16
CA PHE A 21 -5.53 13.42 3.94
C PHE A 21 -4.13 13.39 3.32
N TRP A 22 -3.48 12.22 3.33
CA TRP A 22 -2.22 12.02 2.62
C TRP A 22 -2.38 12.37 1.13
N ASP A 23 -1.63 13.36 0.67
CA ASP A 23 -1.63 13.84 -0.70
C ASP A 23 -0.58 13.07 -1.52
N SER A 24 -1.03 12.16 -2.38
CA SER A 24 -0.17 11.36 -3.25
C SER A 24 0.58 12.19 -4.30
N ARG A 25 0.18 13.46 -4.49
CA ARG A 25 0.76 14.38 -5.47
C ARG A 25 1.72 15.39 -4.84
N ALA A 26 1.81 15.45 -3.52
CA ALA A 26 2.70 16.37 -2.80
C ALA A 26 4.13 15.80 -2.76
N GLY A 27 4.83 15.85 -3.89
CA GLY A 27 6.17 15.26 -4.03
C GLY A 27 7.25 15.92 -3.16
N ASP A 28 7.09 17.21 -2.86
CA ASP A 28 7.96 18.01 -1.99
C ASP A 28 7.77 17.67 -0.50
N LEU A 29 6.53 17.35 -0.09
CA LEU A 29 6.17 17.01 1.28
C LEU A 29 6.27 15.50 1.58
N GLN A 30 6.41 14.66 0.55
CA GLN A 30 6.27 13.21 0.66
C GLN A 30 7.20 12.56 1.70
N TRP A 31 8.38 13.13 1.93
CA TRP A 31 9.40 12.56 2.83
C TRP A 31 9.68 13.45 4.05
N THR A 32 9.04 14.61 4.14
CA THR A 32 9.22 15.58 5.22
C THR A 32 8.00 15.61 6.14
N GLU A 33 6.81 15.47 5.57
CA GLU A 33 5.55 15.47 6.30
C GLU A 33 5.17 14.03 6.70
N THR A 34 5.25 13.75 8.00
CA THR A 34 4.89 12.44 8.56
C THR A 34 3.47 12.43 9.13
N ASP A 35 2.97 13.58 9.61
CA ASP A 35 1.70 13.70 10.31
C ASP A 35 0.63 14.37 9.45
N TRP A 36 -0.07 13.57 8.65
CA TRP A 36 -1.17 14.06 7.83
C TRP A 36 -2.47 14.17 8.64
N SER A 37 -3.20 15.27 8.44
CA SER A 37 -4.50 15.49 9.09
C SER A 37 -5.45 14.29 8.89
N LEU A 38 -6.06 13.85 10.00
CA LEU A 38 -6.96 12.70 10.01
C LEU A 38 -8.25 13.00 9.24
N ARG A 39 -8.77 11.95 8.61
CA ARG A 39 -10.05 11.99 7.91
C ARG A 39 -11.16 11.63 8.89
N GLY A 40 -12.01 12.59 9.22
CA GLY A 40 -13.14 12.37 10.13
C GLY A 40 -14.30 11.59 9.50
N ALA A 41 -14.72 11.97 8.29
CA ALA A 41 -15.84 11.32 7.59
C ALA A 41 -15.54 11.13 6.09
N LEU A 42 -16.20 10.15 5.48
CA LEU A 42 -16.17 9.89 4.04
C LEU A 42 -17.44 10.46 3.39
N THR A 43 -17.47 11.79 3.20
CA THR A 43 -18.59 12.50 2.57
C THR A 43 -18.52 12.35 1.05
N PRO A 44 -19.56 11.82 0.38
CA PRO A 44 -19.59 11.74 -1.08
C PRO A 44 -19.44 13.11 -1.75
N GLY A 45 -18.63 13.18 -2.81
CA GLY A 45 -18.29 14.41 -3.53
C GLY A 45 -17.01 15.09 -3.04
N GLU A 46 -16.47 14.70 -1.88
CA GLU A 46 -15.26 15.30 -1.32
C GLU A 46 -14.04 14.38 -1.42
N LYS A 47 -12.88 14.96 -1.75
CA LYS A 47 -11.55 14.34 -1.56
C LYS A 47 -11.48 12.86 -1.99
N ASN A 48 -11.96 12.60 -3.20
CA ASN A 48 -12.02 11.30 -3.91
C ASN A 48 -13.02 10.27 -3.34
N VAL A 49 -13.97 10.69 -2.52
CA VAL A 49 -15.15 9.87 -2.16
C VAL A 49 -16.23 10.12 -3.20
N ILE A 50 -16.64 9.08 -3.92
CA ILE A 50 -17.63 9.17 -5.00
C ILE A 50 -19.00 8.66 -4.59
N ASN A 51 -19.06 7.71 -3.66
CA ASN A 51 -20.28 7.06 -3.20
C ASN A 51 -20.32 7.02 -1.68
N THR A 52 -21.51 6.74 -1.14
CA THR A 52 -21.68 6.46 0.28
C THR A 52 -20.92 5.19 0.69
N THR A 53 -20.42 5.17 1.93
CA THR A 53 -19.73 4.01 2.48
C THR A 53 -20.70 2.87 2.70
N PHE A 54 -20.30 1.66 2.27
CA PHE A 54 -21.05 0.44 2.55
C PHE A 54 -20.68 -0.15 3.92
N VAL A 55 -19.42 0.01 4.31
CA VAL A 55 -18.88 -0.43 5.60
C VAL A 55 -18.34 0.79 6.34
N PRO A 56 -18.68 0.98 7.63
CA PRO A 56 -18.07 2.01 8.46
C PRO A 56 -16.54 1.84 8.52
N PRO A 57 -15.74 2.91 8.36
CA PRO A 57 -14.27 2.83 8.41
C PRO A 57 -13.73 2.15 9.66
N GLU A 58 -14.41 2.31 10.80
CA GLU A 58 -14.02 1.76 12.11
C GLU A 58 -14.10 0.23 12.15
N LYS A 59 -14.85 -0.38 11.22
CA LYS A 59 -14.98 -1.84 11.11
C LYS A 59 -13.97 -2.45 10.13
N VAL A 60 -13.14 -1.63 9.47
CA VAL A 60 -12.10 -2.11 8.58
C VAL A 60 -10.89 -2.56 9.39
N LEU A 61 -10.62 -3.87 9.37
CA LEU A 61 -9.43 -4.44 9.99
C LEU A 61 -8.30 -4.52 8.94
N LEU A 62 -7.24 -3.74 9.14
CA LEU A 62 -6.01 -3.84 8.36
C LEU A 62 -5.08 -4.88 9.00
N LEU A 63 -5.13 -6.13 8.52
CA LEU A 63 -4.22 -7.16 9.01
C LEU A 63 -2.77 -6.78 8.74
N THR A 64 -1.95 -6.81 9.79
CA THR A 64 -0.50 -6.50 9.76
C THR A 64 0.23 -7.27 8.65
N LEU A 65 -0.19 -8.50 8.37
CA LEU A 65 0.39 -9.32 7.32
C LEU A 65 0.24 -8.70 5.93
N HIS A 66 -0.93 -8.17 5.57
CA HIS A 66 -1.14 -7.56 4.25
C HIS A 66 -0.29 -6.30 4.05
N ILE A 67 -0.10 -5.51 5.13
CA ILE A 67 0.79 -4.35 5.13
C ILE A 67 2.24 -4.80 4.94
N LYS A 68 2.70 -5.78 5.73
CA LYS A 68 4.08 -6.29 5.69
C LYS A 68 4.41 -6.89 4.31
N LEU A 69 3.48 -7.66 3.73
CA LEU A 69 3.63 -8.21 2.37
C LEU A 69 3.69 -7.10 1.31
N GLY A 70 2.83 -6.08 1.42
CA GLY A 70 2.84 -4.93 0.52
C GLY A 70 4.16 -4.15 0.55
N LEU A 71 4.66 -3.86 1.76
CA LEU A 71 5.95 -3.19 1.96
C LEU A 71 7.11 -4.02 1.42
N MET A 72 7.15 -5.33 1.73
CA MET A 72 8.19 -6.23 1.24
C MET A 72 8.19 -6.27 -0.29
N LYS A 73 7.00 -6.31 -0.91
CA LYS A 73 6.88 -6.25 -2.36
C LYS A 73 7.47 -4.97 -2.95
N GLN A 74 7.14 -3.80 -2.37
CA GLN A 74 7.66 -2.52 -2.83
C GLN A 74 9.17 -2.40 -2.65
N PHE A 75 9.70 -2.86 -1.51
CA PHE A 75 11.14 -2.91 -1.24
C PHE A 75 11.88 -3.75 -2.28
N ILE A 76 11.39 -4.95 -2.58
CA ILE A 76 12.05 -5.81 -3.57
C ILE A 76 11.87 -5.27 -5.01
N LYS A 77 10.77 -4.57 -5.28
CA LYS A 77 10.56 -3.92 -6.57
C LYS A 77 11.50 -2.75 -6.83
N SER A 78 11.92 -2.02 -5.80
CA SER A 78 12.86 -0.91 -5.94
C SER A 78 14.33 -1.35 -6.05
N LEU A 79 14.66 -2.60 -5.69
CA LEU A 79 16.03 -3.11 -5.81
C LEU A 79 16.46 -3.38 -7.26
N PRO A 80 17.75 -3.17 -7.60
CA PRO A 80 18.33 -3.61 -8.86
C PRO A 80 18.19 -5.13 -9.06
N LYS A 81 17.55 -5.56 -10.14
CA LYS A 81 17.16 -6.97 -10.38
C LYS A 81 18.31 -7.96 -10.53
N PHE A 82 19.53 -7.47 -10.71
CA PHE A 82 20.73 -8.29 -10.93
C PHE A 82 21.91 -7.82 -10.07
N GLY A 83 21.65 -7.06 -9.00
CA GLY A 83 22.69 -6.65 -8.06
C GLY A 83 23.00 -7.74 -7.03
N GLU A 84 24.12 -7.56 -6.31
CA GLU A 84 24.54 -8.46 -5.22
C GLU A 84 23.46 -8.62 -4.13
N CYS A 85 22.69 -7.56 -3.85
CA CYS A 85 21.56 -7.62 -2.93
C CYS A 85 20.48 -8.61 -3.39
N PHE A 86 20.14 -8.61 -4.69
CA PHE A 86 19.17 -9.56 -5.24
C PHE A 86 19.69 -10.99 -5.19
N ARG A 87 20.99 -11.21 -5.49
CA ARG A 87 21.62 -12.53 -5.36
C ARG A 87 21.58 -13.06 -3.93
N TYR A 88 21.83 -12.20 -2.94
CA TYR A 88 21.70 -12.55 -1.52
C TYR A 88 20.25 -12.92 -1.15
N LEU A 89 19.27 -12.17 -1.65
CA LEU A 89 17.86 -12.49 -1.42
C LEU A 89 17.48 -13.84 -2.04
N SER A 90 17.94 -14.13 -3.26
CA SER A 90 17.74 -15.43 -3.90
C SER A 90 18.32 -16.58 -3.09
N SER A 91 19.48 -16.39 -2.45
CA SER A 91 20.10 -17.44 -1.60
C SER A 91 19.39 -17.58 -0.25
N LYS A 92 18.81 -16.51 0.30
CA LYS A 92 18.02 -16.56 1.54
C LYS A 92 16.64 -17.17 1.36
N PHE A 93 16.04 -17.05 0.18
CA PHE A 93 14.73 -17.61 -0.14
C PHE A 93 14.82 -18.66 -1.25
N PRO A 94 15.52 -19.80 -1.04
CA PRO A 94 15.76 -20.79 -2.08
C PRO A 94 14.49 -21.49 -2.59
N LYS A 95 13.39 -21.39 -1.84
CA LYS A 95 12.08 -21.93 -2.22
C LYS A 95 11.29 -21.01 -3.16
N LEU A 96 11.68 -19.73 -3.25
CA LEU A 96 11.06 -18.77 -4.17
C LEU A 96 11.77 -18.82 -5.51
N SER A 97 11.00 -18.86 -6.59
CA SER A 97 11.56 -18.70 -7.92
C SER A 97 12.06 -17.27 -8.12
N GLU A 98 13.08 -17.12 -8.97
CA GLU A 98 13.63 -15.81 -9.31
C GLU A 98 12.54 -14.84 -9.82
N ALA A 99 11.57 -15.35 -10.60
CA ALA A 99 10.44 -14.56 -11.09
C ALA A 99 9.54 -14.04 -9.96
N LYS A 100 9.21 -14.89 -8.97
CA LYS A 100 8.44 -14.46 -7.79
C LYS A 100 9.21 -13.42 -6.98
N LEU A 101 10.51 -13.64 -6.80
CA LEU A 101 11.36 -12.72 -6.08
C LEU A 101 11.45 -11.37 -6.80
N LYS A 102 11.69 -11.33 -8.11
CA LYS A 102 11.73 -10.07 -8.89
C LYS A 102 10.45 -9.26 -8.77
N GLU A 103 9.30 -9.93 -8.74
CA GLU A 103 7.99 -9.31 -8.56
C GLU A 103 7.63 -8.99 -7.11
N GLY A 104 8.49 -9.36 -6.15
CA GLY A 104 8.26 -9.17 -4.73
C GLY A 104 7.05 -9.96 -4.22
N VAL A 105 6.81 -11.14 -4.78
CA VAL A 105 5.68 -12.01 -4.43
C VAL A 105 6.09 -12.92 -3.28
N PHE A 106 5.63 -12.58 -2.09
CA PHE A 106 5.79 -13.35 -0.85
C PHE A 106 4.44 -13.81 -0.33
N THR A 107 4.47 -14.83 0.51
CA THR A 107 3.33 -15.33 1.28
C THR A 107 3.60 -15.22 2.78
N GLY A 108 2.60 -15.51 3.60
CA GLY A 108 2.75 -15.48 5.07
C GLY A 108 3.94 -16.29 5.58
N PRO A 109 4.12 -17.57 5.16
CA PRO A 109 5.27 -18.38 5.57
C PRO A 109 6.64 -17.85 5.15
N ASP A 110 6.72 -16.93 4.18
CA ASP A 110 7.99 -16.38 3.71
C ASP A 110 8.47 -15.17 4.56
N ILE A 111 7.63 -14.66 5.48
CA ILE A 111 7.81 -13.36 6.17
C ILE A 111 7.63 -13.44 7.69
#